data_AF-A0AAU7VS07-F1
#
_entry.id   AF-A0AAU7VS07-F1
#
_cell.length_a   1.000
_cell.length_b   1.000
_cell.length_c   1.000
_cell.angle_alpha   90.00
_cell.angle_beta   90.00
_cell.angle_gamma   90.00
#
_symmetry.space_group_name_H-M   'P 1'
#
loop_
_entity.id
_entity.type
_entity.pdbx_description
1 polymer ?
#
loop_
_entity_poly.entity_id
_entity_poly.type
_entity_poly.pdbx_seq_one_letter_code
_entity_poly.pdbx_strand_id
1 'polypeptide(L)'
;MGRVGDELARPIMRALQDASPNLKALADIPRKLRTKARGNQGSVRSIDRYDADARHIDVTTRRFTQNPEHRPEQFNDQLNEQIDTLENTSMADWVLNRVDYLRNGRPHDSVVEQELVRDAAHNDALREIMRENPGLDLATANRFVDQWMETQAALHRLDGIAGGNPTDVPRVGDGNVNSSLGRQWQERVADLDAAVIDFMQQNPGVDLNTVFMNIHFR
;
A
#
# COMPACT_ATOMS: atom_id res chain seq x y z
N MET A 1 -1.50 -25.14 -18.17
CA MET A 1 -2.18 -24.52 -17.02
C MET A 1 -1.94 -23.01 -17.08
N GLY A 2 -2.97 -22.19 -17.32
CA GLY A 2 -2.86 -20.74 -17.10
C GLY A 2 -2.70 -20.47 -15.61
N ARG A 3 -1.81 -19.55 -15.22
CA ARG A 3 -1.69 -19.14 -13.82
C ARG A 3 -3.00 -18.47 -13.42
N VAL A 4 -3.54 -18.76 -12.24
CA VAL A 4 -4.77 -18.13 -11.70
C VAL A 4 -4.71 -16.59 -11.74
N GLY A 5 -3.51 -16.01 -11.74
CA GLY A 5 -3.30 -14.56 -11.94
C GLY A 5 -3.63 -14.03 -13.34
N ASP A 6 -3.55 -14.84 -14.40
CA ASP A 6 -3.88 -14.43 -15.78
C ASP A 6 -5.38 -14.20 -15.96
N GLU A 7 -6.22 -14.91 -15.21
CA GLU A 7 -7.68 -14.76 -15.25
C GLU A 7 -8.15 -13.47 -14.56
N LEU A 8 -7.44 -13.03 -13.52
CA LEU A 8 -7.74 -11.79 -12.80
C LEU A 8 -7.12 -10.54 -13.48
N ALA A 9 -5.99 -10.69 -14.18
CA ALA A 9 -5.33 -9.58 -14.87
C ALA A 9 -6.08 -9.12 -16.14
N ARG A 10 -6.74 -10.04 -16.84
CA ARG A 10 -7.38 -9.74 -18.14
C ARG A 10 -8.55 -8.74 -18.04
N PRO A 11 -9.47 -8.85 -17.07
CA PRO A 11 -10.59 -7.92 -16.96
C PRO A 11 -10.15 -6.46 -16.76
N ILE A 12 -9.26 -6.19 -15.79
CA ILE A 12 -8.81 -4.83 -15.49
C ILE A 12 -7.97 -4.24 -16.63
N MET A 13 -7.15 -5.07 -17.30
CA MET A 13 -6.40 -4.64 -18.48
C MET A 13 -7.31 -4.29 -19.66
N ARG A 14 -8.40 -5.03 -19.87
CA ARG A 14 -9.39 -4.73 -20.90
C ARG A 14 -10.13 -3.42 -20.57
N ALA A 15 -10.61 -3.28 -19.34
CA ALA A 15 -11.26 -2.03 -18.91
C ALA A 15 -10.33 -0.81 -19.09
N LEU A 16 -9.03 -0.95 -18.79
CA LEU A 16 -8.02 0.07 -19.03
C LEU A 16 -7.87 0.45 -20.51
N GLN A 17 -7.89 -0.55 -21.41
CA GLN A 17 -7.81 -0.32 -22.85
C GLN A 17 -9.00 0.49 -23.36
N ASP A 18 -10.20 0.20 -22.85
CA ASP A 18 -11.43 0.86 -23.28
C ASP A 18 -11.55 2.29 -22.71
N ALA A 19 -11.07 2.51 -21.48
CA ALA A 19 -11.21 3.79 -20.79
C ALA A 19 -10.10 4.82 -21.10
N SER A 20 -8.83 4.39 -21.26
CA SER A 20 -7.70 5.33 -21.44
C SER A 20 -6.46 4.72 -22.11
N PRO A 21 -6.20 5.02 -23.40
CA PRO A 21 -5.01 4.55 -24.12
C PRO A 21 -3.68 5.03 -23.51
N ASN A 22 -3.65 6.21 -22.89
CA ASN A 22 -2.44 6.77 -22.28
C ASN A 22 -2.04 6.01 -21.01
N LEU A 23 -3.02 5.62 -20.17
CA LEU A 23 -2.74 4.82 -18.98
C LEU A 23 -2.29 3.41 -19.35
N LYS A 24 -2.83 2.84 -20.44
CA LYS A 24 -2.32 1.57 -21.01
C LYS A 24 -0.82 1.68 -21.33
N ALA A 25 -0.40 2.72 -22.05
CA ALA A 25 1.00 2.93 -22.39
C ALA A 25 1.88 3.03 -21.13
N LEU A 26 1.41 3.72 -20.08
CA LEU A 26 2.09 3.81 -18.79
C LEU A 26 2.16 2.46 -18.04
N ALA A 27 1.14 1.61 -18.17
CA ALA A 27 1.10 0.28 -17.57
C ALA A 27 2.12 -0.68 -18.20
N ASP A 28 2.50 -0.43 -19.47
CA ASP A 28 3.48 -1.23 -20.21
C ASP A 28 4.93 -0.78 -19.96
N ILE A 29 5.15 0.35 -19.28
CA ILE A 29 6.49 0.81 -18.86
C ILE A 29 6.96 0.01 -17.63
N PRO A 30 8.22 -0.47 -17.61
CA PRO A 30 8.79 -1.12 -16.43
C PRO A 30 8.64 -0.28 -15.15
N ARG A 31 8.08 -0.88 -14.10
CA ARG A 31 7.82 -0.28 -12.78
C ARG A 31 8.97 0.60 -12.25
N LYS A 32 10.20 0.09 -12.28
CA LYS A 32 11.40 0.82 -11.78
C LYS A 32 11.64 2.16 -12.48
N LEU A 33 11.21 2.29 -13.74
CA LEU A 33 11.30 3.53 -14.51
C LEU A 33 10.15 4.48 -14.17
N ARG A 34 8.94 3.95 -13.92
CA ARG A 34 7.77 4.72 -13.49
C ARG A 34 8.01 5.42 -12.15
N THR A 35 8.59 4.72 -11.17
CA THR A 35 8.87 5.29 -9.84
C THR A 35 9.98 6.35 -9.88
N LYS A 36 11.06 6.13 -10.65
CA LYS A 36 12.16 7.12 -10.79
C LYS A 36 11.71 8.43 -11.45
N ALA A 37 10.81 8.38 -12.43
CA ALA A 37 10.24 9.58 -13.04
C ALA A 37 9.44 10.43 -12.03
N ARG A 38 8.88 9.79 -10.99
CA ARG A 38 8.08 10.44 -9.95
C ARG A 38 8.89 10.96 -8.76
N GLY A 39 10.10 10.45 -8.50
CA GLY A 39 11.00 10.99 -7.48
C GLY A 39 11.35 12.48 -7.70
N ASN A 40 11.25 12.96 -8.95
CA ASN A 40 11.41 14.37 -9.31
C ASN A 40 10.12 15.22 -9.24
N GLN A 41 8.96 14.58 -9.02
CA GLN A 41 7.66 15.26 -8.82
C GLN A 41 7.15 15.17 -7.37
N GLY A 42 7.82 14.38 -6.51
CA GLY A 42 7.43 14.14 -5.12
C GLY A 42 7.54 15.35 -4.18
N SER A 43 8.16 16.45 -4.61
CA SER A 43 8.28 17.68 -3.81
C SER A 43 7.08 18.63 -3.93
N VAL A 44 6.03 18.30 -4.71
CA VAL A 44 4.87 19.20 -4.93
C VAL A 44 3.51 18.58 -4.53
N ARG A 45 3.48 17.39 -3.91
CA ARG A 45 2.24 16.86 -3.33
C ARG A 45 2.25 16.97 -1.80
N SER A 46 2.55 18.16 -1.31
CA SER A 46 2.08 18.56 0.02
C SER A 46 0.56 18.60 -0.03
N ILE A 47 -0.07 17.70 0.73
CA ILE A 47 -1.14 17.98 1.72
C ILE A 47 -1.94 19.26 1.42
N ASP A 48 -3.25 19.11 1.24
CA ASP A 48 -4.24 20.17 0.95
C ASP A 48 -4.40 20.57 -0.53
N ARG A 49 -4.77 19.60 -1.37
CA ARG A 49 -5.69 19.93 -2.45
C ARG A 49 -6.99 19.18 -2.21
N TYR A 50 -7.91 19.84 -1.52
CA TYR A 50 -9.34 19.61 -1.73
C TYR A 50 -9.60 19.96 -3.20
N ASP A 51 -9.30 19.02 -4.09
CA ASP A 51 -9.58 19.17 -5.51
C ASP A 51 -11.09 19.11 -5.61
N ALA A 52 -11.73 20.27 -5.81
CA ALA A 52 -13.19 20.40 -5.77
C ALA A 52 -13.89 19.49 -6.79
N ASP A 53 -13.13 18.97 -7.76
CA ASP A 53 -13.57 18.06 -8.80
C ASP A 53 -13.20 16.58 -8.52
N ALA A 54 -12.59 16.27 -7.37
CA ALA A 54 -12.25 14.91 -6.97
C ALA A 54 -13.53 14.06 -6.81
N ARG A 55 -13.64 13.03 -7.66
CA ARG A 55 -14.74 12.08 -7.62
C ARG A 55 -14.38 10.93 -6.70
N HIS A 56 -15.31 10.53 -5.85
CA HIS A 56 -15.13 9.37 -5.00
C HIS A 56 -16.15 8.31 -5.40
N ILE A 57 -15.70 7.07 -5.52
CA ILE A 57 -16.59 5.91 -5.65
C ILE A 57 -16.62 5.17 -4.32
N ASP A 58 -17.81 4.80 -3.86
CA ASP A 58 -17.95 3.98 -2.67
C ASP A 58 -17.75 2.51 -3.04
N VAL A 59 -16.81 1.85 -2.37
CA VAL A 59 -16.53 0.43 -2.55
C VAL A 59 -16.79 -0.28 -1.23
N THR A 60 -17.75 -1.20 -1.21
CA THR A 60 -18.06 -1.99 -0.01
C THR A 60 -17.39 -3.36 -0.08
N THR A 61 -16.54 -3.67 0.90
CA THR A 61 -15.86 -4.97 1.01
C THR A 61 -16.02 -5.60 2.40
N ARG A 62 -15.51 -6.81 2.59
CA ARG A 62 -15.63 -7.57 3.86
C ARG A 62 -14.77 -6.94 4.96
N ARG A 63 -15.27 -6.94 6.21
CA ARG A 63 -14.49 -6.52 7.40
C ARG A 63 -13.24 -7.36 7.63
N PHE A 64 -12.11 -6.73 7.92
CA PHE A 64 -10.91 -7.45 8.38
C PHE A 64 -11.15 -8.12 9.74
N THR A 65 -10.54 -9.27 9.95
CA THR A 65 -10.60 -10.02 11.20
C THR A 65 -9.24 -9.95 11.89
N GLN A 66 -9.23 -9.44 13.12
CA GLN A 66 -8.05 -9.43 13.97
C GLN A 66 -7.81 -10.82 14.56
N ASN A 67 -6.56 -11.30 14.52
CA ASN A 67 -6.15 -12.46 15.31
C ASN A 67 -6.11 -12.07 16.79
N PRO A 68 -6.74 -12.82 17.72
CA PRO A 68 -6.65 -12.56 19.17
C PRO A 68 -5.22 -12.46 19.73
N GLU A 69 -4.23 -13.06 19.07
CA GLU A 69 -2.81 -12.97 19.46
C GLU A 69 -2.17 -11.62 19.12
N HIS A 70 -2.78 -10.83 18.23
CA HIS A 70 -2.26 -9.51 17.85
C HIS A 70 -2.69 -8.46 18.86
N ARG A 71 -1.80 -7.48 19.11
CA ARG A 71 -2.17 -6.28 19.85
C ARG A 71 -3.22 -5.50 19.06
N PRO A 72 -4.40 -5.20 19.64
CA PRO A 72 -5.48 -4.50 18.94
C PRO A 72 -5.05 -3.16 18.35
N GLU A 73 -4.24 -2.39 19.09
CA GLU A 73 -3.73 -1.09 18.65
C GLU A 73 -2.87 -1.24 17.39
N GLN A 74 -1.88 -2.15 17.39
CA GLN A 74 -1.03 -2.37 16.22
C GLN A 74 -1.79 -2.89 15.02
N PHE A 75 -2.81 -3.74 15.24
CA PHE A 75 -3.67 -4.19 14.16
C PHE A 75 -4.49 -3.04 13.56
N ASN A 76 -5.13 -2.23 14.40
CA ASN A 76 -5.95 -1.11 13.97
C ASN A 76 -5.10 -0.02 13.29
N ASP A 77 -3.93 0.31 13.83
CA ASP A 77 -3.04 1.31 13.26
C ASP A 77 -2.57 0.90 11.86
N GLN A 78 -2.15 -0.35 11.69
CA GLN A 78 -1.74 -0.85 10.37
C GLN A 78 -2.91 -0.98 9.41
N LEU A 79 -4.09 -1.40 9.88
CA LEU A 79 -5.27 -1.46 9.02
C LEU A 79 -5.68 -0.06 8.57
N ASN A 80 -5.77 0.91 9.48
CA ASN A 80 -6.14 2.28 9.18
C ASN A 80 -5.14 2.92 8.21
N GLU A 81 -3.83 2.73 8.43
CA GLU A 81 -2.80 3.22 7.50
C GLU A 81 -3.00 2.65 6.08
N GLN A 82 -3.35 1.37 5.95
CA GLN A 82 -3.62 0.77 4.64
C GLN A 82 -4.91 1.31 4.01
N ILE A 83 -5.99 1.48 4.78
CA ILE A 83 -7.24 2.06 4.29
C ILE A 83 -7.04 3.51 3.87
N ASP A 84 -6.45 4.34 4.72
CA ASP A 84 -6.14 5.73 4.42
C ASP A 84 -5.28 5.85 3.16
N THR A 85 -4.30 4.97 2.99
CA THR A 85 -3.45 4.97 1.78
C THR A 85 -4.23 4.58 0.53
N LEU A 86 -5.10 3.58 0.63
CA LEU A 86 -5.96 3.16 -0.48
C LEU A 86 -6.92 4.29 -0.88
N GLU A 87 -7.54 4.96 0.09
CA GLU A 87 -8.50 6.05 -0.15
C GLU A 87 -7.82 7.30 -0.72
N ASN A 88 -6.57 7.57 -0.34
CA ASN A 88 -5.79 8.69 -0.86
C ASN A 88 -4.99 8.36 -2.14
N THR A 89 -5.08 7.12 -2.65
CA THR A 89 -4.45 6.74 -3.92
C THR A 89 -5.43 6.98 -5.07
N SER A 90 -5.02 7.78 -6.07
CA SER A 90 -5.85 7.98 -7.27
C SER A 90 -6.12 6.65 -7.96
N MET A 91 -7.29 6.50 -8.57
CA MET A 91 -7.68 5.29 -9.28
C MET A 91 -6.70 4.96 -10.41
N ALA A 92 -6.14 5.97 -11.08
CA ALA A 92 -5.06 5.79 -12.04
C ALA A 92 -3.84 5.09 -11.42
N ASP A 93 -3.36 5.59 -10.28
CA ASP A 93 -2.21 5.01 -9.57
C ASP A 93 -2.51 3.62 -9.05
N TRP A 94 -3.70 3.42 -8.50
CA TRP A 94 -4.15 2.13 -8.02
C TRP A 94 -4.20 1.08 -9.14
N VAL A 95 -4.86 1.38 -10.28
CA VAL A 95 -4.92 0.48 -11.45
C VAL A 95 -3.52 0.15 -11.95
N LEU A 96 -2.64 1.15 -12.04
CA LEU A 96 -1.27 0.99 -12.48
C LEU A 96 -0.44 0.11 -11.53
N ASN A 97 -0.68 0.16 -10.23
CA ASN A 97 -0.03 -0.72 -9.25
C ASN A 97 -0.63 -2.14 -9.28
N ARG A 98 -1.96 -2.26 -9.38
CA ARG A 98 -2.68 -3.54 -9.46
C ARG A 98 -2.30 -4.35 -10.69
N VAL A 99 -2.35 -3.75 -11.88
CA VAL A 99 -1.93 -4.39 -13.15
C VAL A 99 -0.52 -4.95 -13.04
N ASP A 100 0.35 -4.16 -12.47
CA ASP A 100 1.77 -4.47 -12.38
C ASP A 100 2.05 -5.53 -11.30
N TYR A 101 1.34 -5.52 -10.17
CA TYR A 101 1.32 -6.63 -9.21
C TYR A 101 0.80 -7.93 -9.86
N LEU A 102 -0.28 -7.87 -10.64
CA LEU A 102 -0.84 -9.05 -11.31
C LEU A 102 0.12 -9.64 -12.37
N ARG A 103 0.86 -8.78 -13.09
CA ARG A 103 1.85 -9.21 -14.10
C ARG A 103 3.12 -9.77 -13.48
N ASN A 104 3.64 -9.09 -12.46
CA ASN A 104 5.00 -9.30 -11.97
C ASN A 104 5.07 -9.90 -10.55
N GLY A 105 3.92 -10.06 -9.89
CA GLY A 105 3.84 -10.42 -8.48
C GLY A 105 4.39 -9.31 -7.57
N ARG A 106 4.60 -9.69 -6.30
CA ARG A 106 5.31 -8.85 -5.32
C ARG A 106 6.75 -8.63 -5.81
N PRO A 107 7.20 -7.38 -5.98
CA PRO A 107 8.59 -7.13 -6.33
C PRO A 107 9.52 -7.62 -5.23
N HIS A 108 10.76 -7.91 -5.59
CA HIS A 108 11.82 -8.02 -4.61
C HIS A 108 12.05 -6.64 -4.01
N ASP A 109 11.79 -6.50 -2.70
CA ASP A 109 12.04 -5.27 -1.98
C ASP A 109 13.52 -4.88 -2.11
N SER A 110 13.81 -3.58 -2.15
CA SER A 110 15.21 -3.15 -2.10
C SER A 110 15.74 -3.46 -0.71
N VAL A 111 16.71 -4.37 -0.60
CA VAL A 111 17.39 -4.69 0.67
C VAL A 111 17.85 -3.41 1.35
N VAL A 112 18.37 -2.45 0.56
CA VAL A 112 18.80 -1.14 1.04
C VAL A 112 17.65 -0.31 1.64
N GLU A 113 16.47 -0.29 1.02
CA GLU A 113 15.33 0.49 1.57
C GLU A 113 14.81 -0.13 2.86
N GLN A 114 14.74 -1.47 2.92
CA GLN A 114 14.37 -2.18 4.14
C GLN A 114 15.37 -1.93 5.28
N GLU A 115 16.67 -2.00 5.00
CA GLU A 115 17.73 -1.72 5.98
C GLU A 115 17.64 -0.28 6.50
N LEU A 116 17.51 0.71 5.61
CA LEU A 116 17.41 2.12 5.99
C LEU A 116 16.22 2.40 6.91
N VAL A 117 15.05 1.85 6.61
CA VAL A 117 13.84 2.05 7.44
C VAL A 117 13.99 1.36 8.80
N ARG A 118 14.60 0.18 8.82
CA ARG A 118 14.85 -0.56 10.07
C ARG A 118 15.89 0.13 10.94
N ASP A 119 16.97 0.63 10.36
CA ASP A 119 18.02 1.37 11.07
C ASP A 119 17.49 2.68 11.64
N ALA A 120 16.66 3.40 10.89
CA ALA A 120 15.98 4.60 11.39
C ALA A 120 15.08 4.27 12.58
N ALA A 121 14.25 3.23 12.47
CA ALA A 121 13.36 2.80 13.54
C ALA A 121 14.11 2.33 14.80
N HIS A 122 15.21 1.59 14.65
CA HIS A 122 16.06 1.19 15.76
C HIS A 122 16.60 2.41 16.51
N ASN A 123 17.17 3.38 15.77
CA ASN A 123 17.71 4.60 16.36
C ASN A 123 16.64 5.45 17.05
N ASP A 124 15.44 5.54 16.49
CA ASP A 124 14.33 6.30 17.10
C ASP A 124 13.82 5.63 18.37
N ALA A 125 13.62 4.31 18.36
CA ALA A 125 13.25 3.55 19.54
C ALA A 125 14.32 3.65 20.64
N LEU A 126 15.60 3.64 20.28
CA LEU A 126 16.71 3.83 21.21
C LEU A 126 16.70 5.23 21.84
N ARG A 127 16.43 6.27 21.05
CA ARG A 127 16.30 7.64 21.58
C ARG A 127 15.10 7.78 22.52
N GLU A 128 13.99 7.15 22.18
CA GLU A 128 12.77 7.15 22.98
C GLU A 128 12.98 6.45 24.33
N ILE A 129 13.47 5.21 24.32
CA ILE A 129 13.68 4.45 25.56
C ILE A 129 14.68 5.14 26.50
N MET A 130 15.75 5.75 25.96
CA MET A 130 16.71 6.50 26.76
C MET A 130 16.14 7.80 27.33
N ARG A 131 15.21 8.45 26.61
CA ARG A 131 14.52 9.67 27.08
C ARG A 131 13.54 9.35 28.20
N GLU A 132 12.80 8.25 28.09
CA GLU A 132 11.81 7.83 29.08
C GLU A 132 12.43 7.24 30.34
N ASN A 133 13.67 6.72 30.24
CA ASN A 133 14.36 6.04 31.33
C ASN A 133 15.72 6.70 31.65
N PRO A 134 15.74 7.90 32.24
CA PRO A 134 16.96 8.62 32.58
C PRO A 134 17.76 7.84 33.65
N GLY A 135 18.77 7.09 33.22
CA GLY A 135 19.59 6.22 34.07
C GLY A 135 19.75 4.79 33.52
N LEU A 136 18.97 4.42 32.50
CA LEU A 136 19.18 3.18 31.77
C LEU A 136 20.49 3.25 30.98
N ASP A 137 21.35 2.24 31.12
CA ASP A 137 22.59 2.19 30.35
C ASP A 137 22.32 1.82 28.88
N LEU A 138 23.19 2.30 28.00
CA LEU A 138 23.05 2.13 26.56
C LEU A 138 23.01 0.65 26.13
N ALA A 139 23.73 -0.25 26.81
CA ALA A 139 23.76 -1.66 26.44
C ALA A 139 22.43 -2.35 26.79
N THR A 140 21.83 -2.01 27.93
CA THR A 140 20.50 -2.51 28.29
C THR A 140 19.41 -1.94 27.38
N ALA A 141 19.47 -0.63 27.07
CA ALA A 141 18.55 -0.01 26.13
C ALA A 141 18.59 -0.68 24.73
N ASN A 142 19.81 -0.92 24.20
CA ASN A 142 19.98 -1.63 22.94
C ASN A 142 19.36 -3.03 22.96
N ARG A 143 19.56 -3.82 24.03
CA ARG A 143 18.94 -5.16 24.13
C ARG A 143 17.41 -5.11 24.05
N PHE A 144 16.77 -4.13 24.67
CA PHE A 144 15.31 -3.98 24.60
C PHE A 144 14.85 -3.58 23.19
N VAL A 145 15.57 -2.67 22.53
CA VAL A 145 15.28 -2.27 21.16
C VAL A 145 15.49 -3.44 20.19
N ASP A 146 16.56 -4.21 20.34
CA ASP A 146 16.84 -5.38 19.50
C ASP A 146 15.72 -6.43 19.63
N GLN A 147 15.27 -6.73 20.85
CA GLN A 147 14.14 -7.64 21.11
C GLN A 147 12.84 -7.12 20.49
N TRP A 148 12.59 -5.81 20.55
CA TRP A 148 11.44 -5.22 19.86
C TRP A 148 11.58 -5.37 18.34
N MET A 149 12.74 -5.04 17.77
CA MET A 149 13.04 -5.10 16.33
C MET A 149 12.95 -6.51 15.71
N GLU A 150 13.06 -7.57 16.51
CA GLU A 150 12.80 -8.96 16.07
C GLU A 150 11.34 -9.18 15.64
N THR A 151 10.40 -8.44 16.23
CA THR A 151 8.97 -8.52 15.88
C THR A 151 8.55 -7.55 14.78
N GLN A 152 9.42 -6.57 14.47
CA GLN A 152 9.13 -5.53 13.50
C GLN A 152 9.59 -5.95 12.10
N ALA A 153 8.80 -5.59 11.09
CA ALA A 153 9.15 -5.65 9.68
C ALA A 153 9.07 -4.26 9.07
N ALA A 154 9.86 -4.00 8.01
CA ALA A 154 9.64 -2.83 7.17
C ALA A 154 8.32 -3.03 6.41
N LEU A 155 7.36 -2.13 6.61
CA LEU A 155 6.00 -2.33 6.11
C LEU A 155 5.78 -1.52 4.85
N HIS A 156 5.17 -2.13 3.82
CA HIS A 156 4.56 -1.31 2.78
C HIS A 156 3.36 -0.58 3.36
N ARG A 157 3.20 0.70 3.04
CA ARG A 157 2.08 1.51 3.54
C ARG A 157 0.72 0.95 3.12
N LEU A 158 0.64 0.39 1.92
CA LEU A 158 -0.48 -0.42 1.42
C LEU A 158 0.09 -1.72 0.87
N ASP A 159 -0.56 -2.86 1.15
CA ASP A 159 -0.08 -4.14 0.60
C ASP A 159 -0.15 -4.14 -0.94
N GLY A 160 0.86 -4.71 -1.60
CA GLY A 160 0.90 -4.82 -3.06
C GLY A 160 -0.30 -5.57 -3.65
N ILE A 161 -0.85 -6.56 -2.94
CA ILE A 161 -2.10 -7.25 -3.30
C ILE A 161 -3.22 -6.21 -3.45
N ALA A 162 -3.33 -5.29 -2.50
CA ALA A 162 -4.33 -4.24 -2.47
C ALA A 162 -4.04 -3.07 -3.42
N GLY A 163 -2.97 -3.11 -4.22
CA GLY A 163 -2.59 -2.04 -5.13
C GLY A 163 -1.61 -1.02 -4.55
N GLY A 164 -0.90 -1.37 -3.46
CA GLY A 164 0.10 -0.52 -2.85
C GLY A 164 1.34 -0.28 -3.73
N ASN A 165 1.98 0.88 -3.51
CA ASN A 165 3.27 1.18 -4.12
C ASN A 165 4.36 0.39 -3.37
N PRO A 166 5.08 -0.53 -4.04
CA PRO A 166 6.08 -1.36 -3.37
C PRO A 166 7.30 -0.59 -2.84
N THR A 167 7.54 0.64 -3.31
CA THR A 167 8.63 1.49 -2.80
C THR A 167 8.15 2.44 -1.69
N ASP A 168 6.87 2.39 -1.31
CA ASP A 168 6.35 3.17 -0.18
C ASP A 168 6.45 2.33 1.09
N VAL A 169 7.64 2.39 1.69
CA VAL A 169 7.98 1.69 2.94
C VAL A 169 8.28 2.74 4.01
N PRO A 170 7.26 3.32 4.66
CA PRO A 170 7.46 4.53 5.44
C PRO A 170 8.00 4.31 6.84
N ARG A 171 7.81 3.10 7.40
CA ARG A 171 8.16 2.77 8.78
C ARG A 171 8.25 1.26 8.99
N VAL A 172 8.66 0.87 10.18
CA VAL A 172 8.49 -0.50 10.67
C VAL A 172 7.16 -0.66 11.44
N GLY A 173 6.71 -1.89 11.58
CA GLY A 173 5.59 -2.29 12.43
C GLY A 173 5.55 -3.80 12.61
N ASP A 174 4.61 -4.32 13.40
CA ASP A 174 4.49 -5.76 13.66
C ASP A 174 4.32 -6.55 12.34
N GLY A 175 5.29 -7.43 12.06
CA GLY A 175 5.34 -8.19 10.82
C GLY A 175 4.26 -9.27 10.70
N ASN A 176 3.78 -9.81 11.83
CA ASN A 176 2.71 -10.81 11.86
C ASN A 176 1.36 -10.17 11.54
N VAL A 177 1.12 -8.97 12.08
CA VAL A 177 -0.04 -8.14 11.73
C VAL A 177 -0.03 -7.84 10.24
N ASN A 178 1.09 -7.32 9.70
CA ASN A 178 1.18 -6.97 8.28
C ASN A 178 0.95 -8.18 7.36
N SER A 179 1.55 -9.32 7.68
CA SER A 179 1.35 -10.58 6.94
C SER A 179 -0.11 -11.04 6.98
N SER A 180 -0.79 -10.90 8.13
CA SER A 180 -2.21 -11.22 8.27
C SER A 180 -3.09 -10.32 7.41
N LEU A 181 -2.87 -9.00 7.44
CA LEU A 181 -3.58 -8.04 6.60
C LEU A 181 -3.35 -8.33 5.11
N GLY A 182 -2.10 -8.59 4.71
CA GLY A 182 -1.74 -8.99 3.34
C GLY A 182 -2.49 -10.22 2.86
N ARG A 183 -2.62 -11.26 3.70
CA ARG A 183 -3.43 -12.45 3.35
C ARG A 183 -4.90 -12.10 3.20
N GLN A 184 -5.44 -11.28 4.09
CA GLN A 184 -6.85 -10.89 4.07
C GLN A 184 -7.22 -10.06 2.83
N TRP A 185 -6.29 -9.31 2.26
CA TRP A 185 -6.53 -8.59 1.01
C TRP A 185 -6.89 -9.49 -0.17
N GLN A 186 -6.42 -10.74 -0.19
CA GLN A 186 -6.73 -11.70 -1.26
C GLN A 186 -8.24 -11.94 -1.43
N GLU A 187 -8.99 -11.82 -0.34
CA GLU A 187 -10.44 -12.03 -0.33
C GLU A 187 -11.25 -10.75 -0.62
N ARG A 188 -10.60 -9.58 -0.64
CA ARG A 188 -11.23 -8.25 -0.71
C ARG A 188 -10.92 -7.52 -2.00
N VAL A 189 -9.72 -7.76 -2.56
CA VAL A 189 -9.26 -7.07 -3.76
C VAL A 189 -10.16 -7.32 -4.97
N ALA A 190 -10.85 -8.47 -5.01
CA ALA A 190 -11.83 -8.75 -6.07
C ALA A 190 -13.01 -7.76 -6.06
N ASP A 191 -13.47 -7.32 -4.88
CA ASP A 191 -14.53 -6.31 -4.77
C ASP A 191 -14.02 -4.95 -5.30
N LEU A 192 -12.76 -4.60 -5.00
CA LEU A 192 -12.12 -3.37 -5.50
C LEU A 192 -11.94 -3.41 -7.03
N ASP A 193 -11.39 -4.51 -7.55
CA ASP A 193 -11.17 -4.70 -8.99
C ASP A 193 -12.50 -4.58 -9.74
N ALA A 194 -13.58 -5.20 -9.24
CA ALA A 194 -14.91 -5.13 -9.84
C ALA A 194 -15.46 -3.69 -9.86
N ALA A 195 -15.43 -2.99 -8.72
CA ALA A 195 -15.93 -1.61 -8.63
C ALA A 195 -15.19 -0.65 -9.58
N VAL A 196 -13.87 -0.79 -9.68
CA VAL A 196 -13.05 0.02 -10.59
C VAL A 196 -13.35 -0.31 -12.05
N ILE A 197 -13.48 -1.59 -12.40
CA ILE A 197 -13.84 -2.01 -13.77
C ILE A 197 -15.20 -1.44 -14.17
N ASP A 198 -16.21 -1.59 -13.32
CA ASP A 198 -17.56 -1.10 -13.59
C ASP A 198 -17.58 0.43 -13.75
N PHE A 199 -16.86 1.16 -12.89
CA PHE A 199 -16.73 2.60 -12.98
C PHE A 199 -16.10 3.03 -14.31
N MET A 200 -14.98 2.40 -14.71
CA MET A 200 -14.27 2.71 -15.95
C MET A 200 -15.12 2.44 -17.20
N GLN A 201 -15.94 1.37 -17.19
CA GLN A 201 -16.84 1.05 -18.30
C GLN A 201 -18.00 2.05 -18.42
N GLN A 202 -18.53 2.52 -17.29
CA GLN A 202 -19.64 3.48 -17.28
C GLN A 202 -19.19 4.92 -17.56
N ASN A 203 -17.89 5.22 -17.38
CA ASN A 203 -17.33 6.56 -17.52
C ASN A 203 -16.16 6.58 -18.51
N PRO A 204 -16.37 6.22 -19.80
CA PRO A 204 -15.30 6.21 -20.79
C PRO A 204 -14.69 7.61 -20.95
N GLY A 205 -13.35 7.70 -20.98
CA GLY A 205 -12.61 8.95 -21.11
C GLY A 205 -12.52 9.81 -19.85
N VAL A 206 -13.02 9.34 -18.70
CA VAL A 206 -12.81 10.01 -17.42
C VAL A 206 -11.32 10.07 -17.06
N ASP A 207 -10.87 11.18 -16.48
CA ASP A 207 -9.52 11.28 -15.94
C ASP A 207 -9.45 10.54 -14.59
N LEU A 208 -8.86 9.35 -14.59
CA LEU A 208 -8.72 8.52 -13.38
C LEU A 208 -7.74 9.10 -12.34
N ASN A 209 -6.99 10.16 -12.66
CA ASN A 209 -6.13 10.84 -11.70
C ASN A 209 -6.93 11.67 -10.68
N THR A 210 -8.18 12.02 -11.00
CA THR A 210 -9.08 12.79 -10.13
C THR A 210 -10.17 11.93 -9.49
N VAL A 211 -10.05 10.61 -9.61
CA VAL A 211 -11.01 9.66 -9.03
C VAL A 211 -10.34 8.88 -7.90
N PHE A 212 -11.03 8.73 -6.79
CA PHE A 212 -10.59 8.05 -5.58
C PHE A 212 -11.65 7.03 -5.14
N MET A 213 -11.29 6.14 -4.21
CA MET A 213 -12.20 5.13 -3.66
C MET A 213 -12.42 5.42 -2.18
N ASN A 214 -13.67 5.39 -1.72
CA ASN A 214 -14.01 5.34 -0.31
C ASN A 214 -14.30 3.89 0.07
N ILE A 215 -13.67 3.38 1.12
CA ILE A 215 -13.78 1.97 1.50
C ILE A 215 -14.75 1.82 2.66
N HIS A 216 -15.83 1.08 2.40
CA HIS A 216 -16.82 0.72 3.40
C HIS A 216 -16.75 -0.76 3.71
N PHE A 217 -17.01 -1.12 4.97
CA PHE A 217 -17.04 -2.52 5.39
C PHE A 217 -18.44 -3.01 5.71
N ARG A 218 -18.85 -4.10 5.06
CA ARG A 218 -20.06 -4.86 5.40
C ARG A 218 -19.80 -5.85 6.52
#